data_AF-A0A821YPF8-F1
#
_entry.id   AF-A0A821YPF8-F1
#
_cell.length_a   1.000
_cell.length_b   1.000
_cell.length_c   1.000
_cell.angle_alpha   90.00
_cell.angle_beta   90.00
_cell.angle_gamma   90.00
#
_symmetry.space_group_name_H-M   'P 1'
#
loop_
_entity.id
_entity.type
_entity.pdbx_description
1 polymer ?
#
loop_
_entity_poly.entity_id
_entity_poly.type
_entity_poly.pdbx_seq_one_letter_code
_entity_poly.pdbx_strand_id
1 'polypeptide(L)'
;MVISPNETSSIIEASGINSLRTNFDWYPFYPGKCPPSYYIILQGICAPLIIIISTVLNSLIAVVLLQKHLRSATNILLLAIALYDTLTGLFPFPACIYVFTFKNCNDYWPYNYGWFHRVNYEVLPFIFHTCSIW
;
A
#
# COMPACT_ATOMS: atom_id res chain seq x y z
N MET A 1 -7.27 45.77 21.63
CA MET A 1 -5.92 45.21 21.80
C MET A 1 -5.60 44.43 20.53
N VAL A 2 -4.90 45.07 19.59
CA VAL A 2 -4.58 44.46 18.29
C VAL A 2 -3.31 43.64 18.50
N ILE A 3 -3.44 42.31 18.43
CA ILE A 3 -2.30 41.39 18.60
C ILE A 3 -1.43 41.52 17.35
N SER A 4 -0.13 41.76 17.56
CA SER A 4 0.85 41.95 16.49
C SER A 4 1.04 40.63 15.72
N PRO A 5 1.05 40.64 14.37
CA PRO A 5 1.15 39.42 13.56
C PRO A 5 2.46 38.63 13.76
N ASN A 6 3.43 39.22 14.45
CA ASN A 6 4.69 38.56 14.77
C ASN A 6 4.60 37.62 15.99
N GLU A 7 3.68 37.89 16.93
CA GLU A 7 3.48 37.02 18.11
C GLU A 7 2.66 35.78 17.79
N THR A 8 1.69 35.88 16.88
CA THR A 8 0.95 34.70 16.42
C THR A 8 1.85 33.69 15.73
N SER A 9 2.84 34.16 14.97
CA SER A 9 3.80 33.30 14.27
C SER A 9 4.69 32.50 15.22
N SER A 10 5.18 33.11 16.30
CA SER A 10 6.01 32.43 17.30
C SER A 10 5.23 31.47 18.19
N ILE A 11 3.96 31.77 18.49
CA ILE A 11 3.07 30.85 19.24
C ILE A 11 2.70 29.63 18.39
N ILE A 12 2.53 29.79 17.07
CA ILE A 12 2.25 28.69 16.12
C ILE A 12 3.47 27.77 15.94
N GLU A 13 4.68 28.33 15.95
CA GLU A 13 5.93 27.54 15.99
C GLU A 13 6.10 26.79 17.31
N ALA A 14 5.85 27.45 18.45
CA ALA A 14 6.01 26.86 19.79
C ALA A 14 4.96 25.79 20.13
N SER A 15 3.79 25.81 19.48
CA SER A 15 2.68 24.89 19.74
C SER A 15 2.73 23.58 18.95
N GLY A 16 3.75 23.36 18.11
CA GLY A 16 3.84 22.16 17.27
C GLY A 16 2.72 22.04 16.22
N ILE A 17 1.91 23.08 16.05
CA ILE A 17 0.79 23.09 15.10
C ILE A 17 1.31 23.04 13.65
N ASN A 18 2.48 23.62 13.39
CA ASN A 18 3.13 23.53 12.08
C ASN A 18 3.61 22.10 11.76
N SER A 19 4.06 21.32 12.73
CA SER A 19 4.42 19.91 12.49
C SER A 19 3.18 19.04 12.28
N LEU A 20 2.08 19.29 13.02
CA LEU A 20 0.81 18.62 12.78
C LEU A 20 0.21 18.95 11.41
N ARG A 21 0.28 20.23 10.98
CA ARG A 21 -0.18 20.68 9.65
C ARG A 21 0.62 20.04 8.52
N THR A 22 1.95 20.00 8.65
CA THR A 22 2.82 19.40 7.63
C THR A 22 2.74 17.88 7.55
N ASN A 23 2.35 17.20 8.63
CA ASN A 23 1.99 15.77 8.60
C ASN A 23 0.66 15.49 7.91
N PHE A 24 -0.28 16.45 7.92
CA PHE A 24 -1.58 16.35 7.25
C PHE A 24 -1.54 16.72 5.75
N ASP A 25 -0.41 17.27 5.27
CA ASP A 25 -0.17 17.56 3.85
C ASP A 25 0.21 16.31 3.03
N TRP A 26 0.53 15.20 3.70
CA TRP A 26 0.81 13.93 3.03
C TRP A 26 -0.49 13.15 2.83
N TYR A 27 -0.95 13.09 1.59
CA TYR A 27 -1.93 12.12 1.15
C TYR A 27 -1.25 11.11 0.20
N PRO A 28 -1.70 9.84 0.15
CA PRO A 28 -1.17 8.86 -0.80
C PRO A 28 -1.52 9.13 -2.27
N PHE A 29 -2.16 10.27 -2.59
CA PHE A 29 -2.87 10.49 -3.86
C PHE A 29 -2.57 11.72 -4.69
N TYR A 30 -1.76 12.65 -4.21
CA TYR A 30 -1.32 13.77 -5.05
C TYR A 30 0.19 14.03 -4.88
N PRO A 31 0.82 14.76 -5.82
CA PRO A 31 2.22 15.12 -5.68
C PRO A 31 2.39 16.02 -4.46
N GLY A 32 3.30 15.65 -3.57
CA GLY A 32 3.47 16.34 -2.30
C GLY A 32 4.69 15.86 -1.54
N LYS A 33 4.75 16.25 -0.26
CA LYS A 33 5.82 15.87 0.67
C LYS A 33 5.91 14.36 0.80
N CYS A 34 7.06 13.87 1.23
CA CYS A 34 7.29 12.46 1.47
C CYS A 34 6.42 11.91 2.62
N PRO A 35 6.06 10.62 2.60
CA PRO A 35 5.33 9.99 3.70
C PRO A 35 6.09 10.10 5.02
N PRO A 36 5.37 10.19 6.15
CA PRO A 36 6.01 10.10 7.46
C PRO A 36 6.73 8.75 7.62
N SER A 37 7.84 8.73 8.36
CA SER A 37 8.75 7.56 8.44
C SER A 37 8.05 6.27 8.88
N TYR A 38 7.03 6.35 9.74
CA TYR A 38 6.27 5.18 10.15
C TYR A 38 5.53 4.51 8.98
N TYR A 39 5.00 5.30 8.05
CA TYR A 39 4.28 4.78 6.88
C TYR A 39 5.23 4.09 5.92
N ILE A 40 6.44 4.64 5.75
CA ILE A 40 7.51 4.03 4.95
C ILE A 40 7.88 2.66 5.52
N ILE A 41 8.01 2.54 6.84
CA ILE A 41 8.32 1.26 7.50
C ILE A 41 7.18 0.25 7.32
N LEU A 42 5.93 0.68 7.53
CA LEU A 42 4.76 -0.19 7.35
C LEU A 42 4.66 -0.72 5.92
N GLN A 43 4.79 0.15 4.91
CA GLN A 43 4.68 -0.27 3.51
C GLN A 43 5.95 -0.90 2.93
N GLY A 44 7.12 -0.55 3.45
CA GLY A 44 8.41 -1.07 2.98
C GLY A 44 8.83 -2.38 3.63
N ILE A 45 8.30 -2.71 4.81
CA ILE A 45 8.66 -3.92 5.56
C ILE A 45 7.44 -4.76 5.93
N CYS A 46 6.44 -4.19 6.61
CA CYS A 46 5.30 -4.98 7.10
C CYS A 46 4.43 -5.50 5.96
N ALA A 47 4.04 -4.64 5.02
CA ALA A 47 3.23 -5.01 3.86
C ALA A 47 3.89 -6.10 2.98
N PRO A 48 5.15 -5.98 2.54
CA PRO A 48 5.77 -7.03 1.73
C PRO A 48 5.88 -8.37 2.48
N LEU A 49 6.12 -8.37 3.81
CA LEU A 49 6.11 -9.61 4.60
C LEU A 49 4.73 -10.27 4.59
N ILE A 50 3.66 -9.51 4.81
CA ILE A 50 2.28 -10.02 4.76
C ILE A 50 1.95 -10.55 3.36
N ILE A 51 2.32 -9.83 2.32
CA ILE A 51 2.11 -10.24 0.93
C ILE A 51 2.84 -11.56 0.62
N ILE A 52 4.10 -11.70 1.04
CA ILE A 52 4.87 -12.93 0.84
C ILE A 52 4.19 -14.11 1.53
N ILE A 53 3.81 -13.95 2.81
CA ILE A 53 3.14 -15.01 3.57
C ILE A 53 1.83 -15.40 2.90
N SER A 54 0.99 -14.42 2.54
CA SER A 54 -0.28 -14.66 1.84
C SER A 54 -0.06 -15.39 0.52
N THR A 55 0.91 -14.94 -0.28
CA THR A 55 1.22 -15.55 -1.59
C THR A 55 1.68 -17.00 -1.43
N VAL A 56 2.53 -17.29 -0.43
CA VAL A 56 3.01 -18.65 -0.16
C VAL A 56 1.85 -19.55 0.25
N LEU A 57 1.02 -19.12 1.21
CA LEU A 57 -0.12 -19.91 1.69
C LEU A 57 -1.11 -20.21 0.57
N ASN A 58 -1.47 -19.19 -0.22
CA ASN A 58 -2.40 -19.34 -1.34
C ASN A 58 -1.80 -20.20 -2.47
N SER A 59 -0.49 -20.12 -2.70
CA SER A 59 0.19 -21.00 -3.66
C SER A 59 0.21 -22.46 -3.18
N LEU A 60 0.39 -22.72 -1.89
CA LEU A 60 0.32 -24.07 -1.34
C LEU A 60 -1.08 -24.68 -1.50
N ILE A 61 -2.13 -23.90 -1.21
CA ILE A 61 -3.51 -24.31 -1.44
C ILE A 61 -3.73 -24.63 -2.92
N ALA A 62 -3.28 -23.75 -3.82
CA ALA A 62 -3.37 -23.99 -5.25
C ALA A 62 -2.68 -25.31 -5.66
N VAL A 63 -1.43 -25.54 -5.21
CA VAL A 63 -0.68 -26.77 -5.52
C VAL A 63 -1.39 -28.02 -5.01
N VAL A 64 -1.97 -27.98 -3.82
CA VAL A 64 -2.75 -29.10 -3.27
C VAL A 64 -3.99 -29.37 -4.13
N LEU A 65 -4.73 -28.32 -4.49
CA LEU A 65 -5.95 -28.44 -5.31
C LEU A 65 -5.68 -28.86 -6.76
N LEU A 66 -4.47 -28.64 -7.28
CA LEU A 66 -4.09 -29.08 -8.63
C LEU A 66 -4.02 -30.61 -8.78
N GLN A 67 -3.96 -31.37 -7.68
CA GLN A 67 -3.83 -32.83 -7.68
C GLN A 67 -5.03 -33.49 -8.36
N LYS A 68 -4.76 -34.46 -9.27
CA LYS A 68 -5.78 -35.10 -10.13
C LYS A 68 -6.99 -35.66 -9.37
N HIS A 69 -6.77 -36.20 -8.18
CA HIS A 69 -7.83 -36.81 -7.38
C HIS A 69 -8.76 -35.79 -6.71
N LEU A 70 -8.34 -34.52 -6.64
CA LEU A 70 -9.10 -33.41 -6.05
C LEU A 70 -9.74 -32.51 -7.11
N ARG A 71 -9.72 -32.86 -8.40
CA ARG A 71 -10.32 -32.02 -9.45
C ARG A 71 -11.83 -32.20 -9.55
N SER A 72 -12.57 -31.55 -8.63
CA SER A 72 -14.02 -31.36 -8.71
C SER A 72 -14.35 -29.93 -9.16
N ALA A 73 -15.60 -29.68 -9.60
CA ALA A 73 -16.04 -28.33 -9.99
C ALA A 73 -15.83 -27.31 -8.86
N THR A 74 -16.08 -27.69 -7.60
CA THR A 74 -15.84 -26.87 -6.41
C THR A 74 -14.35 -26.59 -6.21
N ASN A 75 -13.50 -27.59 -6.37
CA ASN A 75 -12.06 -27.43 -6.14
C ASN A 75 -11.38 -26.62 -7.24
N ILE A 76 -11.94 -26.58 -8.44
CA ILE A 76 -11.51 -25.65 -9.51
C ILE A 76 -11.86 -24.21 -9.13
N LEU A 77 -13.03 -23.97 -8.55
CA LEU A 77 -13.38 -22.63 -8.05
C LEU A 77 -12.46 -22.20 -6.90
N LEU A 78 -12.21 -23.09 -5.93
CA LEU A 78 -11.26 -22.83 -4.83
C LEU A 78 -9.84 -22.56 -5.34
N LEU A 79 -9.43 -23.23 -6.42
CA LEU A 79 -8.17 -22.94 -7.08
C LEU A 79 -8.15 -21.55 -7.71
N ALA A 80 -9.23 -21.14 -8.39
CA ALA A 80 -9.35 -19.81 -8.98
C ALA A 80 -9.30 -18.71 -7.91
N ILE A 81 -10.00 -18.91 -6.79
CA ILE A 81 -9.97 -18.03 -5.61
C ILE A 81 -8.53 -17.88 -5.08
N ALA A 82 -7.85 -19.01 -4.84
CA ALA A 82 -6.46 -18.99 -4.38
C ALA A 82 -5.52 -18.27 -5.37
N LEU A 83 -5.75 -18.42 -6.68
CA LEU A 83 -5.00 -17.68 -7.69
C LEU A 83 -5.28 -16.17 -7.63
N TYR A 84 -6.53 -15.74 -7.52
CA TYR A 84 -6.86 -14.32 -7.40
C TYR A 84 -6.33 -13.70 -6.09
N ASP A 85 -6.30 -14.46 -5.00
CA ASP A 85 -5.64 -14.01 -3.76
C ASP A 85 -4.13 -13.82 -3.93
N THR A 86 -3.44 -14.72 -4.64
CA THR A 86 -2.01 -14.50 -4.94
C THR A 86 -1.78 -13.26 -5.81
N LEU A 87 -2.64 -13.02 -6.81
CA LEU A 87 -2.53 -11.87 -7.69
C LEU A 87 -2.78 -10.55 -6.95
N THR A 88 -3.72 -10.53 -6.00
CA THR A 88 -4.01 -9.37 -5.15
C THR A 88 -2.76 -8.83 -4.45
N GLY A 89 -1.89 -9.73 -3.98
CA GLY A 89 -0.62 -9.35 -3.36
C GLY A 89 0.51 -9.10 -4.36
N LEU A 90 0.58 -9.87 -5.43
CA LEU A 90 1.71 -9.85 -6.36
C LEU A 90 1.82 -8.54 -7.16
N PHE A 91 0.71 -7.91 -7.53
CA PHE A 91 0.72 -6.62 -8.25
C PHE A 91 1.28 -5.44 -7.43
N PRO A 92 0.83 -5.18 -6.18
CA PRO A 92 1.39 -4.11 -5.36
C PRO A 92 2.82 -4.40 -4.87
N PHE A 93 3.26 -5.67 -4.84
CA PHE A 93 4.53 -6.05 -4.22
C PHE A 93 5.79 -5.43 -4.84
N PRO A 94 6.01 -5.47 -6.18
CA PRO A 94 7.14 -4.78 -6.80
C PRO A 94 7.11 -3.27 -6.58
N ALA A 95 5.91 -2.68 -6.59
CA ALA A 95 5.73 -1.26 -6.35
C ALA A 95 6.09 -0.89 -4.89
N CYS A 96 5.71 -1.73 -3.91
CA CYS A 96 6.06 -1.58 -2.49
C CYS A 96 7.56 -1.51 -2.30
N ILE A 97 8.27 -2.54 -2.78
CA ILE A 97 9.71 -2.65 -2.56
C ILE A 97 10.44 -1.55 -3.32
N TYR A 98 10.07 -1.28 -4.58
CA TYR A 98 10.74 -0.27 -5.38
C TYR A 98 10.71 1.12 -4.71
N VAL A 99 9.60 1.47 -4.05
CA VAL A 99 9.42 2.83 -3.57
C VAL A 99 9.58 3.02 -2.09
N PHE A 100 9.22 2.06 -1.25
CA PHE A 100 9.42 2.20 0.18
C PHE A 100 10.76 1.62 0.64
N THR A 101 11.37 0.70 -0.13
CA THR A 101 12.67 0.09 0.22
C THR A 101 13.84 0.68 -0.57
N PHE A 102 13.72 0.80 -1.91
CA PHE A 102 14.84 1.28 -2.73
C PHE A 102 14.87 2.80 -2.91
N LYS A 103 13.70 3.44 -3.00
CA LYS A 103 13.60 4.89 -3.23
C LYS A 103 13.27 5.60 -1.92
N ASN A 104 14.29 5.91 -1.13
CA ASN A 104 14.06 6.73 0.06
C ASN A 104 13.49 8.08 -0.39
N CYS A 105 12.24 8.36 -0.04
CA CYS A 105 11.57 9.56 -0.48
C CYS A 105 12.14 10.72 0.33
N ASN A 106 13.15 11.39 -0.24
CA ASN A 106 13.91 12.41 0.48
C ASN A 106 13.26 13.80 0.39
N ASP A 107 12.62 14.15 -0.73
CA ASP A 107 12.03 15.48 -0.94
C ASP A 107 10.59 15.45 -1.45
N TYR A 108 10.36 14.94 -2.67
CA TYR A 108 9.04 14.95 -3.31
C TYR A 108 8.74 13.70 -4.12
N TRP A 109 7.45 13.36 -4.15
CA TRP A 109 6.93 12.26 -4.94
C TRP A 109 6.67 12.66 -6.41
N PRO A 110 7.20 11.94 -7.41
CA PRO A 110 7.01 12.32 -8.82
C PRO A 110 5.54 12.14 -9.24
N TYR A 111 5.02 13.11 -10.02
CA TYR A 111 3.61 13.15 -10.46
C TYR A 111 3.14 11.84 -11.13
N ASN A 112 3.96 11.28 -12.02
CA ASN A 112 3.65 10.04 -12.74
C ASN A 112 3.48 8.82 -11.82
N TYR A 113 4.03 8.86 -10.61
CA TYR A 113 3.89 7.75 -9.67
C TYR A 113 2.52 7.74 -9.00
N GLY A 114 1.82 8.87 -8.86
CA GLY A 114 0.47 8.89 -8.27
C GLY A 114 -0.51 7.96 -9.01
N TRP A 115 -0.49 8.00 -10.34
CA TRP A 115 -1.30 7.09 -11.18
C TRP A 115 -0.84 5.64 -11.08
N PHE A 116 0.47 5.40 -11.13
CA PHE A 116 1.01 4.05 -11.00
C PHE A 116 0.67 3.42 -9.64
N HIS A 117 0.80 4.18 -8.55
CA HIS A 117 0.41 3.77 -7.21
C HIS A 117 -1.08 3.45 -7.13
N ARG A 118 -1.94 4.35 -7.65
CA ARG A 118 -3.39 4.14 -7.67
C ARG A 118 -3.78 2.80 -8.30
N VAL A 119 -3.23 2.53 -9.48
CA VAL A 119 -3.57 1.31 -10.21
C VAL A 119 -3.11 0.07 -9.44
N ASN A 120 -1.90 0.08 -8.89
CA ASN A 120 -1.31 -1.10 -8.23
C ASN A 120 -1.80 -1.35 -6.80
N TYR A 121 -2.24 -0.31 -6.08
CA TYR A 121 -2.64 -0.43 -4.66
C TYR A 121 -4.14 -0.36 -4.44
N GLU A 122 -4.88 0.35 -5.29
CA GLU A 122 -6.33 0.46 -5.15
C GLU A 122 -7.03 -0.41 -6.17
N VAL A 123 -6.81 -0.14 -7.46
CA VAL A 123 -7.67 -0.67 -8.52
C VAL A 123 -7.45 -2.16 -8.71
N LEU A 124 -6.20 -2.59 -8.96
CA LEU A 124 -5.88 -3.99 -9.21
C LEU A 124 -6.16 -4.88 -7.99
N PRO A 125 -5.68 -4.56 -6.77
CA PRO A 125 -5.96 -5.38 -5.60
C PRO A 125 -7.45 -5.45 -5.30
N PHE A 126 -8.21 -4.36 -5.48
CA PHE A 126 -9.65 -4.36 -5.28
C PHE A 126 -10.38 -5.31 -6.25
N ILE A 127 -10.02 -5.28 -7.54
CA ILE A 127 -10.62 -6.17 -8.53
C ILE A 127 -10.31 -7.64 -8.20
N PHE A 128 -9.04 -7.97 -7.97
CA PHE A 128 -8.65 -9.36 -7.67
C PHE A 128 -9.24 -9.85 -6.35
N HIS A 129 -9.29 -9.00 -5.32
CA HIS A 129 -9.93 -9.34 -4.06
C HIS A 129 -11.43 -9.60 -4.25
N THR A 130 -12.11 -8.78 -5.06
CA THR A 130 -13.53 -9.00 -5.38
C THR A 130 -13.72 -10.31 -6.14
N CYS A 131 -12.89 -10.60 -7.14
CA CYS A 131 -12.92 -11.88 -7.88
C CYS A 131 -12.56 -13.10 -7.02
N SER A 132 -11.89 -12.90 -5.89
CA SER A 132 -11.60 -13.97 -4.93
C SER A 132 -12.80 -14.30 -4.03
N ILE A 133 -13.74 -13.36 -3.87
CA ILE A 133 -14.94 -13.54 -3.04
C ILE A 133 -16.10 -14.17 -3.82
N TRP A 134 -16.25 -13.80 -5.10
CA TRP A 134 -17.39 -14.15 -5.96
C TRP A 134 -17.03 -15.21 -7.00
#